data_AF-A0A3D5Q4W3-F1
#
_entry.id   AF-A0A3D5Q4W3-F1
#
_cell.length_a   1.000
_cell.length_b   1.000
_cell.length_c   1.000
_cell.angle_alpha   90.00
_cell.angle_beta   90.00
_cell.angle_gamma   90.00
#
_symmetry.space_group_name_H-M   'P 1'
#
loop_
_entity.id
_entity.type
_entity.pdbx_description
1 polymer ?
#
loop_
_entity_poly.entity_id
_entity_poly.type
_entity_poly.pdbx_seq_one_letter_code
_entity_poly.pdbx_strand_id
1 'polypeptide(L)'
;AMKRQGAEGEFRSNLHRGGTASLVRITPGERKTAVMAAKSMGLNVAGVDLLRSSRGPLVMEVNSSPGLEGIENATGKNVAGMILNWTETNYKPWKTRTKGRG
;
A
#
# COMPACT_ATOMS: atom_id res chain seq x y z
N ALA A 1 5.57 5.61 -4.42
CA ALA A 1 4.14 5.29 -4.30
C ALA A 1 3.51 5.48 -5.67
N MET A 2 2.32 4.96 -5.88
CA MET A 2 1.57 5.12 -7.13
C MET A 2 0.38 6.04 -6.90
N LYS A 3 0.15 6.98 -7.80
CA LYS A 3 -1.13 7.67 -7.92
C LYS A 3 -1.95 6.92 -8.97
N ARG A 4 -3.20 6.62 -8.65
CA ARG A 4 -4.17 6.11 -9.62
C ARG A 4 -5.16 7.22 -9.97
N GLN A 5 -5.44 7.39 -11.25
CA GLN A 5 -6.37 8.40 -11.76
C GLN A 5 -7.40 7.71 -12.66
N GLY A 6 -8.70 7.93 -12.42
CA GLY A 6 -9.77 7.44 -13.30
C GLY A 6 -9.74 8.11 -14.66
N ALA A 7 -10.39 7.51 -15.65
CA ALA A 7 -10.61 8.13 -16.94
C ALA A 7 -11.42 9.43 -16.82
N GLU A 8 -11.40 10.27 -17.85
CA GLU A 8 -12.22 11.48 -17.89
C GLU A 8 -13.70 11.13 -17.67
N GLY A 9 -14.36 11.84 -16.75
CA GLY A 9 -15.74 11.58 -16.35
C GLY A 9 -15.95 10.40 -15.38
N GLU A 10 -14.91 9.67 -14.99
CA GLU A 10 -15.01 8.53 -14.06
C GLU A 10 -14.36 8.86 -12.71
N PHE A 11 -15.15 8.77 -11.63
CA PHE A 11 -14.66 9.04 -10.28
C PHE A 11 -13.80 7.89 -9.73
N ARG A 12 -14.01 6.67 -10.23
CA ARG A 12 -13.26 5.47 -9.81
C ARG A 12 -11.89 5.44 -10.45
N SER A 13 -10.86 5.25 -9.64
CA SER A 13 -9.46 5.18 -10.07
C SER A 13 -8.96 3.73 -10.31
N ASN A 14 -9.85 2.79 -10.59
CA ASN A 14 -9.48 1.40 -10.88
C ASN A 14 -8.71 1.30 -12.21
N LEU A 15 -7.49 0.75 -12.18
CA LEU A 15 -6.63 0.60 -13.36
C LEU A 15 -7.27 -0.28 -14.44
N HIS A 16 -8.02 -1.32 -14.05
CA HIS A 16 -8.70 -2.23 -14.98
C HIS A 16 -9.81 -1.56 -15.82
N ARG A 17 -10.21 -0.31 -15.52
CA ARG A 17 -11.27 0.42 -16.25
C ARG A 17 -10.74 1.65 -17.01
N GLY A 18 -9.49 1.59 -17.47
CA GLY A 18 -8.86 2.66 -18.25
C GLY A 18 -8.26 3.79 -17.39
N GLY A 19 -8.11 3.56 -16.08
CA GLY A 19 -7.38 4.48 -15.21
C GLY A 19 -5.87 4.41 -15.44
N THR A 20 -5.16 5.52 -15.22
CA THR A 20 -3.70 5.59 -15.34
C THR A 20 -3.01 5.45 -13.98
N ALA A 21 -1.86 4.78 -13.98
CA ALA A 21 -0.94 4.71 -12.85
C ALA A 21 0.27 5.58 -13.12
N SER A 22 0.67 6.42 -12.17
CA SER A 22 1.90 7.20 -12.25
C SER A 22 2.68 7.19 -10.95
N LEU A 23 4.00 7.33 -11.07
CA LEU A 23 4.88 7.51 -9.92
C LEU A 23 4.52 8.81 -9.20
N VAL A 24 4.30 8.74 -7.89
CA VAL A 24 4.05 9.92 -7.07
C VAL A 24 4.96 9.96 -5.84
N ARG A 25 5.45 11.16 -5.55
CA ARG A 25 6.10 11.47 -4.28
C ARG A 25 5.03 11.75 -3.23
N ILE A 26 5.05 10.97 -2.15
CA ILE A 26 4.14 11.15 -1.02
C ILE A 26 4.73 12.15 -0.01
N THR A 27 3.85 12.88 0.67
CA THR A 27 4.22 13.79 1.76
C THR A 27 4.56 13.01 3.04
N PRO A 28 5.24 13.64 4.01
CA PRO A 28 5.43 13.03 5.34
C PRO A 28 4.11 12.68 6.03
N GLY A 29 3.08 13.52 5.86
CA GLY A 29 1.75 13.27 6.42
C GLY A 29 1.07 12.04 5.81
N GLU A 30 1.14 11.87 4.49
CA GLU A 30 0.65 10.68 3.80
C GLU A 30 1.37 9.41 4.25
N ARG A 31 2.70 9.48 4.34
CA ARG A 31 3.52 8.37 4.83
C ARG A 31 3.13 7.97 6.25
N LYS A 32 3.04 8.93 7.17
CA LYS A 32 2.65 8.69 8.57
C LYS A 32 1.27 8.05 8.64
N THR A 33 0.32 8.57 7.87
CA THR A 33 -1.06 8.08 7.82
C THR A 33 -1.14 6.64 7.32
N ALA A 34 -0.46 6.31 6.22
CA ALA A 34 -0.41 4.95 5.70
C ALA A 34 0.20 3.95 6.70
N VAL A 35 1.33 4.31 7.32
CA VAL A 35 1.99 3.44 8.32
C VAL A 35 1.10 3.23 9.55
N MET A 36 0.44 4.28 10.05
CA MET A 36 -0.49 4.16 11.17
C MET A 36 -1.68 3.27 10.83
N ALA A 37 -2.27 3.42 9.63
CA ALA A 37 -3.39 2.59 9.19
C ALA A 37 -3.05 1.10 9.20
N ALA A 38 -1.91 0.72 8.60
CA ALA A 38 -1.46 -0.68 8.59
C ALA A 38 -1.22 -1.22 10.02
N LYS A 39 -0.58 -0.43 10.89
CA LYS A 39 -0.32 -0.81 12.29
C LYS A 39 -1.61 -0.97 13.09
N SER A 40 -2.58 -0.07 12.94
CA SER A 40 -3.87 -0.16 13.63
C SER A 40 -4.65 -1.41 13.24
N MET A 41 -4.47 -1.91 12.02
CA MET A 41 -5.03 -3.18 11.55
C MET A 41 -4.21 -4.41 11.97
N GLY A 42 -3.09 -4.24 12.68
CA GLY A 42 -2.20 -5.33 13.06
C GLY A 42 -1.44 -5.97 11.89
N LEU A 43 -1.34 -5.28 10.76
CA LEU A 43 -0.74 -5.80 9.54
C LEU A 43 0.74 -5.38 9.44
N ASN A 44 1.61 -6.35 9.18
CA ASN A 44 3.02 -6.10 8.92
C ASN A 44 3.27 -5.57 7.50
N VAL A 45 2.44 -6.03 6.56
CA VAL A 45 2.45 -5.66 5.14
C VAL A 45 1.01 -5.36 4.75
N ALA A 46 0.80 -4.20 4.12
CA ALA A 46 -0.50 -3.81 3.61
C ALA A 46 -0.35 -2.82 2.45
N GLY A 47 -1.30 -2.86 1.51
CA GLY A 47 -1.56 -1.75 0.61
C GLY A 47 -2.50 -0.77 1.32
N VAL A 48 -2.18 0.52 1.30
CA VAL A 48 -3.04 1.56 1.90
C VAL A 48 -3.38 2.59 0.85
N ASP A 49 -4.68 2.73 0.60
CA ASP A 49 -5.20 3.74 -0.31
C ASP A 49 -5.55 5.02 0.42
N LEU A 50 -5.01 6.13 -0.09
CA LEU A 50 -5.21 7.46 0.47
C LEU A 50 -5.92 8.36 -0.53
N LEU A 51 -6.88 9.13 -0.03
CA LEU A 51 -7.45 10.29 -0.73
C LEU A 51 -6.84 11.57 -0.16
N ARG A 52 -6.37 12.44 -1.06
CA ARG A 52 -5.92 13.80 -0.70
C ARG A 52 -7.15 14.68 -0.50
N SER A 53 -7.27 15.28 0.68
CA SER A 53 -8.35 16.23 0.99
C SER A 53 -7.79 17.52 1.60
N SER A 54 -8.61 18.57 1.66
CA SER A 54 -8.26 19.85 2.27
C SER A 54 -7.89 19.75 3.75
N ARG A 55 -8.42 18.75 4.46
CA ARG A 55 -8.13 18.47 5.87
C ARG A 55 -6.98 17.47 6.09
N GLY A 56 -6.25 17.12 5.02
CA GLY A 56 -5.16 16.14 5.06
C GLY A 56 -5.48 14.80 4.39
N PRO A 57 -4.57 13.81 4.47
CA PRO A 57 -4.76 12.50 3.85
C PRO A 57 -5.83 11.69 4.59
N LEU A 58 -6.76 11.10 3.83
CA LEU A 58 -7.83 10.25 4.34
C LEU A 58 -7.58 8.80 3.90
N VAL A 59 -7.69 7.86 4.83
CA VAL A 59 -7.59 6.42 4.51
C VAL A 59 -8.91 5.96 3.91
N MET A 60 -8.83 5.29 2.76
CA MET A 60 -9.99 4.75 2.04
C MET A 60 -10.05 3.22 2.15
N GLU A 61 -8.91 2.54 1.99
CA GLU A 61 -8.81 1.09 2.07
C GLU A 61 -7.47 0.70 2.73
N VAL A 62 -7.50 -0.39 3.52
CA VAL A 62 -6.30 -1.09 3.98
C VAL A 62 -6.43 -2.55 3.55
N ASN A 63 -5.55 -2.98 2.65
CA ASN A 63 -5.60 -4.30 2.04
C ASN A 63 -4.44 -5.17 2.55
N SER A 64 -4.73 -6.32 3.16
CA SER A 64 -3.74 -7.26 3.70
C SER A 64 -3.04 -8.10 2.63
N SER A 65 -3.56 -8.14 1.41
CA SER A 65 -3.00 -8.90 0.28
C SER A 65 -3.00 -8.05 -1.00
N PRO A 66 -2.22 -6.95 -1.03
CA PRO A 66 -2.20 -6.05 -2.17
C PRO A 66 -1.56 -6.70 -3.40
N GLY A 67 -2.12 -6.43 -4.58
CA GLY A 67 -1.45 -6.75 -5.85
C GLY A 67 -0.18 -5.91 -6.03
N LEU A 68 0.91 -6.54 -6.48
CA LEU A 68 2.23 -5.90 -6.57
C LEU A 68 2.56 -5.39 -7.98
N GLU A 69 2.08 -6.04 -9.03
CA GLU A 69 2.45 -5.73 -10.42
C GLU A 69 2.32 -4.24 -10.76
N GLY A 70 1.17 -3.62 -10.44
CA GLY A 70 0.95 -2.20 -10.75
C GLY A 70 1.91 -1.25 -10.01
N ILE A 71 2.23 -1.53 -8.74
CA ILE A 71 3.13 -0.67 -7.96
C ILE A 71 4.59 -0.89 -8.35
N GLU A 72 4.99 -2.12 -8.68
CA GLU A 72 6.34 -2.43 -9.16
C GLU A 72 6.59 -1.79 -10.52
N ASN A 73 5.65 -1.94 -11.48
CA ASN A 73 5.74 -1.29 -12.78
C ASN A 73 5.78 0.24 -12.67
N ALA A 74 4.94 0.84 -11.81
CA ALA A 74 4.90 2.29 -11.65
C ALA A 74 6.12 2.87 -10.91
N THR A 75 6.84 2.07 -10.10
CA THR A 75 7.93 2.57 -9.26
C THR A 75 9.31 2.03 -9.62
N GLY A 76 9.39 1.00 -10.45
CA GLY A 76 10.63 0.27 -10.76
C GLY A 76 11.24 -0.44 -9.54
N LYS A 77 10.46 -0.65 -8.47
CA LYS A 77 10.95 -1.26 -7.23
C LYS A 77 10.51 -2.71 -7.15
N ASN A 78 11.43 -3.58 -6.72
CA ASN A 78 11.13 -4.96 -6.35
C ASN A 78 10.49 -5.00 -4.95
N VAL A 79 9.18 -4.73 -4.89
CA VAL A 79 8.39 -4.71 -3.66
C VAL A 79 8.30 -6.13 -3.07
N ALA A 80 8.15 -7.15 -3.91
CA ALA A 80 8.17 -8.54 -3.45
C ALA A 80 9.47 -8.87 -2.69
N GLY A 81 10.62 -8.52 -3.27
CA GLY A 81 11.94 -8.68 -2.64
C GLY A 81 12.08 -7.88 -1.35
N MET A 82 11.53 -6.66 -1.29
CA MET A 82 11.51 -5.87 -0.05
C MET A 82 10.70 -6.55 1.06
N ILE A 83 9.56 -7.17 0.73
CA ILE A 83 8.74 -7.93 1.69
C ILE A 83 9.49 -9.17 2.18
N LEU A 84 10.15 -9.90 1.27
CA LEU A 84 10.97 -11.07 1.62
C LEU A 84 12.11 -10.68 2.55
N ASN A 85 12.91 -9.68 2.18
CA ASN A 85 14.02 -9.18 3.00
C ASN A 85 13.55 -8.70 4.39
N TRP A 86 12.40 -8.01 4.46
CA TRP A 86 11.80 -7.63 5.74
C TRP A 86 11.43 -8.86 6.56
N THR A 87 10.83 -9.88 5.94
CA THR A 87 10.43 -11.12 6.63
C THR A 87 11.64 -11.86 7.18
N GLU A 88 12.69 -12.05 6.38
CA GLU A 88 13.95 -12.69 6.78
C GLU A 88 14.64 -11.95 7.94
N THR A 89 14.60 -10.61 7.93
CA THR A 89 15.21 -9.79 8.99
C THR A 89 14.41 -9.82 10.29
N ASN A 90 13.08 -9.92 10.22
CA ASN A 90 12.20 -9.73 11.38
C ASN A 90 11.66 -11.04 11.96
N TYR A 91 11.77 -12.16 11.25
CA TYR A 91 11.29 -13.46 11.71
C TYR A 91 12.40 -14.49 11.70
N LYS A 92 12.47 -15.27 12.78
CA LYS A 92 13.41 -16.38 12.87
C LYS A 92 12.84 -17.57 12.10
N PRO A 93 13.69 -18.36 11.42
CA PRO A 93 13.29 -19.65 10.87
C PRO A 93 12.53 -20.46 11.93
N TRP A 94 11.46 -21.13 11.51
CA TRP A 94 10.68 -22.04 12.35
C TRP A 94 9.90 -21.39 13.50
N LYS A 95 9.83 -20.05 13.57
CA LYS A 95 8.96 -19.31 14.49
C LYS A 95 7.75 -18.72 13.76
N THR A 96 6.95 -19.59 13.16
CA THR A 96 5.76 -19.26 12.34
C THR A 96 4.47 -19.07 13.15
N ARG A 97 4.55 -19.05 14.48
CA ARG A 97 3.36 -18.93 15.33
C ARG A 97 2.64 -17.60 15.07
N THR A 98 1.33 -17.68 14.81
CA THR A 98 0.45 -16.51 14.72
C THR A 98 0.53 -15.69 16.01
N LYS A 99 0.74 -14.38 15.88
CA LYS A 99 0.83 -13.45 17.04
C LYS A 99 -0.54 -13.10 17.64
N GLY A 100 -1.63 -13.35 16.91
CA GLY A 100 -3.00 -13.12 17.35
C GLY A 100 -3.64 -14.36 18.00
N ARG A 101 -4.71 -14.14 18.77
CA ARG A 101 -5.63 -15.18 19.24
C ARG A 101 -6.65 -15.42 18.11
N GLY A 102 -6.22 -16.10 17.05
CA GLY A 102 -7.16 -16.74 16.13
C GLY A 102 -7.74 -17.96 16.81
#